data_AF-K5YX17-F1
#
_entry.id   AF-K5YX17-F1
#
_cell.length_a   1.000
_cell.length_b   1.000
_cell.length_c   1.000
_cell.angle_alpha   90.00
_cell.angle_beta   90.00
_cell.angle_gamma   90.00
#
_symmetry.space_group_name_H-M   'P 1'
#
loop_
_entity.id
_entity.type
_entity.pdbx_description
1 polymer ?
#
loop_
_entity_poly.entity_id
_entity_poly.type
_entity_poly.pdbx_seq_one_letter_code
_entity_poly.pdbx_strand_id
1 'polypeptide(L)'
;MTKTITFNELRRLKDSLPDGSTHRIADELGISVETVRNYFGGHNFKDGKSCGIHIEPGPDGGLVVLDDTTIFERALQILAENEEVSEAQQA
;
A
#
# COMPACT_ATOMS: atom_id res chain seq x y z
N MET A 1 11.49 9.28 2.30
CA MET A 1 10.87 10.45 1.65
C MET A 1 9.42 10.46 2.10
N THR A 2 8.85 11.59 2.51
CA THR A 2 7.45 11.65 2.93
C THR A 2 6.54 11.89 1.73
N LYS A 3 5.48 11.09 1.55
CA LYS A 3 4.52 11.25 0.45
C LYS A 3 3.11 11.42 1.01
N THR A 4 2.43 12.47 0.56
CA THR A 4 1.03 12.72 0.91
C THR A 4 0.13 12.21 -0.20
N ILE A 5 -0.78 11.29 0.13
CA ILE A 5 -1.79 10.74 -0.80
C ILE A 5 -3.16 10.71 -0.11
N THR A 6 -4.24 10.48 -0.84
CA THR A 6 -5.55 10.27 -0.22
C THR A 6 -5.75 8.80 0.17
N PHE A 7 -6.61 8.55 1.15
CA PHE A 7 -6.96 7.19 1.55
C PHE A 7 -7.55 6.38 0.37
N ASN A 8 -8.33 7.05 -0.47
CA ASN A 8 -8.92 6.42 -1.65
C ASN A 8 -7.86 5.99 -2.68
N GLU A 9 -6.80 6.77 -2.89
CA GLU A 9 -5.66 6.40 -3.75
C GLU A 9 -4.94 5.17 -3.20
N LEU A 10 -4.69 5.13 -1.90
CA LEU A 10 -4.04 4.00 -1.25
C LEU A 10 -4.90 2.73 -1.36
N ARG A 11 -6.21 2.87 -1.23
CA ARG A 11 -7.16 1.77 -1.42
C ARG A 11 -7.17 1.28 -2.87
N ARG A 12 -7.17 2.18 -3.85
CA ARG A 12 -7.10 1.83 -5.28
C ARG A 12 -5.82 1.05 -5.59
N LEU A 13 -4.68 1.54 -5.12
CA LEU A 13 -3.40 0.84 -5.26
C LEU A 13 -3.49 -0.60 -4.71
N LYS A 14 -4.01 -0.76 -3.49
CA LYS A 14 -4.20 -2.08 -2.89
C LYS A 14 -5.13 -2.98 -3.72
N ASP A 15 -6.23 -2.43 -4.22
CA ASP A 15 -7.23 -3.16 -5.00
C ASP A 15 -6.70 -3.58 -6.39
N SER A 16 -5.80 -2.79 -6.96
CA SER A 16 -5.12 -3.13 -8.22
C SER A 16 -4.05 -4.21 -8.08
N LEU A 17 -3.51 -4.43 -6.87
CA LEU A 17 -2.43 -5.39 -6.66
C LEU A 17 -2.91 -6.84 -6.88
N PRO A 18 -2.14 -7.67 -7.59
CA PRO A 18 -2.48 -9.08 -7.75
C PRO A 18 -2.44 -9.83 -6.41
N ASP A 19 -3.18 -10.94 -6.33
CA ASP A 19 -3.21 -11.80 -5.16
C ASP A 19 -1.79 -12.23 -4.75
N GLY A 20 -1.50 -12.19 -3.45
CA GLY A 20 -0.17 -12.51 -2.92
C GLY A 20 0.81 -11.34 -2.89
N SER A 21 0.52 -10.19 -3.52
CA SER A 21 1.41 -9.02 -3.49
C SER A 21 1.73 -8.56 -2.06
N THR A 22 0.76 -8.59 -1.15
CA THR A 22 0.99 -8.23 0.26
C THR A 22 2.01 -9.15 0.94
N HIS A 23 2.00 -10.44 0.63
CA HIS A 23 2.99 -11.39 1.14
C HIS A 23 4.36 -11.15 0.50
N ARG A 24 4.39 -10.91 -0.81
CA ARG A 24 5.63 -10.61 -1.54
C ARG A 24 6.32 -9.36 -0.98
N ILE A 25 5.58 -8.28 -0.78
CA ILE A 25 6.12 -7.03 -0.19
C ILE A 25 6.64 -7.28 1.23
N ALA A 26 5.91 -8.04 2.04
CA ALA A 26 6.32 -8.36 3.40
C ALA A 26 7.64 -9.15 3.43
N ASP A 27 7.76 -10.17 2.58
CA ASP A 27 8.97 -11.00 2.45
C ASP A 27 10.17 -10.16 1.95
N GLU A 28 9.98 -9.37 0.89
CA GLU A 28 11.05 -8.55 0.31
C GLU A 28 11.57 -7.47 1.26
N LEU A 29 10.68 -6.86 2.05
CA LEU A 29 11.04 -5.82 3.01
C LEU A 29 11.43 -6.41 4.38
N GLY A 30 11.28 -7.72 4.58
CA GLY A 30 11.53 -8.37 5.87
C GLY A 30 10.61 -7.90 6.99
N ILE A 31 9.38 -7.48 6.65
CA ILE A 31 8.35 -7.02 7.60
C ILE A 31 7.19 -8.01 7.66
N SER A 32 6.28 -7.83 8.62
CA SER A 32 5.10 -8.69 8.72
C SER A 32 4.04 -8.30 7.70
N VAL A 33 3.31 -9.29 7.19
CA VAL A 33 2.13 -9.10 6.32
C VAL A 33 1.10 -8.18 6.98
N GLU A 34 0.97 -8.28 8.31
CA GLU A 34 0.11 -7.38 9.09
C GLU A 34 0.58 -5.92 9.00
N THR A 35 1.89 -5.66 9.01
CA THR A 35 2.46 -4.32 8.83
C THR A 35 2.09 -3.75 7.46
N VAL A 36 2.22 -4.55 6.39
CA VAL A 36 1.80 -4.15 5.04
C VAL A 36 0.29 -3.90 4.98
N ARG A 37 -0.51 -4.76 5.63
CA ARG A 37 -1.97 -4.60 5.67
C ARG A 37 -2.40 -3.33 6.43
N ASN A 38 -1.73 -3.04 7.54
CA ASN A 38 -1.94 -1.82 8.33
C ASN A 38 -1.55 -0.59 7.52
N TYR A 39 -0.48 -0.68 6.73
CA TYR A 39 -0.03 0.38 5.83
C TYR A 39 -1.12 0.81 4.86
N PHE A 40 -1.79 -0.13 4.18
CA PHE A 40 -2.89 0.16 3.26
C PHE A 40 -4.23 0.53 3.92
N GLY A 41 -4.24 0.86 5.22
CA GLY A 41 -5.47 1.25 5.91
C GLY A 41 -6.31 0.09 6.43
N GLY A 42 -5.68 -1.01 6.82
CA GLY A 42 -6.36 -2.12 7.51
C GLY A 42 -7.11 -1.64 8.75
N HIS A 43 -8.41 -1.96 8.82
CA HIS A 43 -9.37 -1.55 9.86
C HIS A 43 -9.08 -2.06 11.30
N ASN A 44 -7.87 -2.54 11.61
CA ASN A 44 -7.58 -3.14 12.91
C ASN A 44 -6.71 -2.26 13.83
N PHE A 45 -6.85 -0.93 13.71
CA PHE A 45 -6.18 0.01 14.60
C PHE A 45 -6.99 0.22 15.88
N LYS A 46 -6.99 -0.78 16.77
CA LYS A 46 -7.64 -0.69 18.09
C LYS A 46 -6.78 -0.03 19.17
N ASP A 47 -5.48 0.15 18.94
CA ASP A 47 -4.57 0.59 20.01
C ASP A 47 -3.37 1.41 19.48
N GLY A 48 -3.55 2.73 19.42
CA GLY A 48 -2.61 3.70 20.00
C GLY A 48 -1.11 3.75 19.64
N LYS A 49 -0.61 3.14 18.56
CA LYS A 49 0.78 3.39 18.10
C LYS A 49 0.86 3.65 16.59
N SER A 50 0.77 4.92 16.24
CA SER A 50 0.84 5.43 14.88
C SER A 50 2.18 5.06 14.25
N CYS A 51 2.24 3.96 13.49
CA CYS A 51 3.40 3.66 12.65
C CYS A 51 3.41 4.60 11.44
N GLY A 52 3.65 5.90 11.67
CA GLY A 52 3.99 6.87 10.63
C GLY A 52 2.85 7.26 9.66
N ILE A 53 1.59 7.01 10.01
CA ILE A 53 0.43 7.37 9.17
C ILE A 53 -0.44 8.40 9.89
N HIS A 54 -0.45 9.63 9.39
CA HIS A 54 -1.42 10.64 9.79
C HIS A 54 -2.64 10.55 8.88
N ILE A 55 -3.81 10.26 9.47
CA ILE A 55 -5.10 10.25 8.77
C ILE A 55 -5.90 11.45 9.25
N GLU A 56 -6.07 12.46 8.39
CA GLU A 56 -6.97 13.59 8.67
C GLU A 56 -8.35 13.30 8.11
N PRO A 57 -9.44 13.44 8.90
CA PRO A 57 -10.79 13.24 8.41
C PRO A 57 -11.13 14.28 7.33
N GLY A 58 -11.57 13.80 6.17
CA GLY A 58 -11.92 14.65 5.03
C GLY A 58 -12.78 13.92 3.99
N PRO A 59 -13.29 14.64 2.97
CA PRO A 59 -13.94 14.00 1.83
C PRO A 59 -12.99 12.95 1.21
N ASP A 60 -13.55 11.86 0.69
CA ASP A 60 -12.81 10.72 0.10
C ASP A 60 -11.98 9.85 1.08
N GLY A 61 -12.30 9.89 2.38
CA GLY A 61 -11.70 9.00 3.38
C GLY A 61 -10.44 9.56 4.05
N GLY A 62 -10.07 10.81 3.76
CA GLY A 62 -9.01 11.54 4.43
C GLY A 62 -7.67 11.57 3.72
N LEU A 63 -6.79 12.49 4.16
CA LEU A 63 -5.41 12.57 3.71
C LEU A 63 -4.55 11.62 4.54
N VAL A 64 -3.70 10.86 3.84
CA VAL A 64 -2.77 9.88 4.39
C VAL A 64 -1.35 10.37 4.09
N VAL A 65 -0.63 10.74 5.13
CA VAL A 65 0.80 11.06 5.01
C VAL A 65 1.60 9.80 5.30
N LEU A 66 2.39 9.36 4.32
CA LEU A 66 3.28 8.21 4.39
C LEU A 66 4.68 8.70 4.73
N ASP A 67 5.16 8.35 5.92
CA ASP A 67 6.54 8.66 6.32
C ASP A 67 7.56 7.73 5.61
N ASP A 68 7.18 6.45 5.51
CA ASP A 68 7.90 5.43 4.78
C ASP A 68 7.17 5.09 3.48
N THR A 69 7.79 5.35 2.33
CA THR A 69 7.20 5.06 1.02
C THR A 69 7.58 3.69 0.50
N THR A 70 8.38 2.91 1.22
CA THR A 70 8.98 1.68 0.70
C THR A 70 7.93 0.64 0.33
N ILE A 71 6.88 0.49 1.15
CA ILE A 71 5.74 -0.38 0.85
C ILE A 71 4.98 0.12 -0.39
N PHE A 72 4.79 1.44 -0.52
CA PHE A 72 4.11 2.06 -1.65
C PHE A 72 4.89 1.90 -2.95
N GLU A 73 6.20 2.11 -2.93
CA GLU A 73 7.08 1.95 -4.08
C GLU A 73 7.13 0.49 -4.54
N ARG A 74 7.22 -0.47 -3.60
CA ARG A 74 7.16 -1.89 -3.97
C ARG A 74 5.81 -2.31 -4.56
N ALA A 75 4.71 -1.80 -4.02
CA ALA A 75 3.41 -2.04 -4.61
C ALA A 75 3.32 -1.53 -6.07
N LEU A 76 3.81 -0.33 -6.33
CA LEU A 76 3.86 0.20 -7.70
C LEU A 76 4.72 -0.64 -8.63
N GLN A 77 5.86 -1.18 -8.16
CA GLN A 77 6.68 -2.07 -8.98
C GLN A 77 5.98 -3.38 -9.30
N ILE A 78 5.31 -4.00 -8.32
CA ILE A 78 4.55 -5.24 -8.58
C ILE A 78 3.43 -5.00 -9.57
N LEU A 79 2.77 -3.83 -9.51
CA LEU A 79 1.77 -3.45 -10.51
C LEU A 79 2.37 -3.33 -11.90
N ALA A 80 3.50 -2.63 -12.05
CA ALA A 80 4.18 -2.48 -13.33
C ALA A 80 4.63 -3.83 -13.90
N GLU A 81 5.22 -4.70 -13.07
CA GLU A 81 5.58 -6.06 -13.45
C GLU A 81 4.37 -6.86 -13.96
N ASN A 82 3.21 -6.72 -13.29
CA ASN A 82 2.00 -7.42 -13.69
C ASN A 82 1.40 -6.86 -14.99
N GLU A 83 1.52 -5.56 -15.23
CA GLU A 83 1.09 -4.90 -16.48
C GLU A 83 1.96 -5.36 -17.67
N GLU A 84 3.28 -5.40 -17.50
CA GLU A 84 4.24 -5.90 -18.51
C GLU A 84 4.00 -7.38 -18.86
N VAL A 85 3.72 -8.22 -17.86
CA VAL A 85 3.39 -9.64 -18.07
C VAL A 85 2.05 -9.81 -18.80
N SER A 86 1.07 -8.95 -18.51
CA SER A 86 -0.23 -8.98 -19.20
C SER A 86 -0.12 -8.63 -20.69
N GLU A 87 0.75 -7.67 -21.05
CA GLU A 87 0.99 -7.32 -22.46
C GLU A 87 1.77 -8.41 -23.20
N ALA A 88 2.76 -9.04 -22.55
CA ALA A 88 3.55 -10.11 -23.16
C ALA A 88 2.74 -11.39 -23.43
N GLN A 89 1.66 -11.64 -22.69
CA GLN A 89 0.77 -12.80 -22.89
C GLN A 89 -0.34 -12.56 -23.93
N GLN A 90 -0.46 -11.33 -24.45
CA GLN A 90 -1.41 -10.97 -25.50
C GLN A 90 -0.77 -10.82 -26.89
N ALA A 91 0.54 -11.05 -27.02
CA ALA A 91 1.31 -10.98 -28.26
C ALA A 91 1.51 -12.34 -28.94
#